data_AF-A0A527YU74-F1
#
_entry.id   AF-A0A527YU74-F1
#
_cell.length_a   1.000
_cell.length_b   1.000
_cell.length_c   1.000
_cell.angle_alpha   90.00
_cell.angle_beta   90.00
_cell.angle_gamma   90.00
#
_symmetry.space_group_name_H-M   'P 1'
#
loop_
_entity.id
_entity.type
_entity.pdbx_description
1 polymer ?
#
loop_
_entity_poly.entity_id
_entity_poly.type
_entity_poly.pdbx_seq_one_letter_code
_entity_poly.pdbx_strand_id
1 'polypeptide(L)' 'YRATGVNRVSLGVQALNDKDLRFLGRLHNVDEALHAIGLAREIFPRLSFDLIYARPGQTAEAWQAELEQAIGHAAD' A
#
# COMPACT_ATOMS: atom_id res chain seq x y z
N TYR A 1 -9.34 13.32 12.23
CA TYR A 1 -8.79 12.09 12.83
C TYR A 1 -7.56 12.34 13.69
N ARG A 2 -6.45 12.88 13.16
CA ARG A 2 -5.25 13.12 13.97
C ARG A 2 -5.49 14.09 15.13
N ALA A 3 -6.09 15.25 14.84
CA ALA A 3 -6.46 16.26 15.83
C ALA A 3 -7.49 15.78 16.87
N THR A 4 -8.14 14.63 16.62
CA THR A 4 -9.13 14.01 17.52
C THR A 4 -8.56 12.79 18.24
N GLY A 5 -7.24 12.60 18.28
CA GLY A 5 -6.56 11.58 19.08
C GLY A 5 -6.17 10.29 18.36
N VAL A 6 -6.52 10.12 17.08
CA VAL A 6 -6.05 8.95 16.31
C VAL A 6 -4.53 9.01 16.15
N ASN A 7 -3.85 7.92 16.49
CA ASN A 7 -2.38 7.83 16.49
C ASN A 7 -1.84 6.70 15.60
N ARG A 8 -2.69 6.05 14.81
CA ARG A 8 -2.31 5.06 13.81
C ARG A 8 -3.29 5.07 12.63
N VAL A 9 -2.79 4.83 11.43
CA VAL A 9 -3.59 4.53 10.23
C VAL A 9 -3.10 3.22 9.59
N SER A 10 -4.01 2.45 8.98
CA SER A 10 -3.67 1.34 8.08
C SER A 10 -4.25 1.65 6.72
N LEU A 11 -3.44 1.58 5.67
CA LEU A 11 -3.85 1.86 4.30
C LEU A 11 -4.04 0.56 3.52
N GLY A 12 -5.16 0.47 2.82
CA GLY A 12 -5.42 -0.66 1.95
C GLY A 12 -4.84 -0.47 0.55
N VAL A 13 -3.54 -0.70 0.37
CA VAL A 13 -2.81 -0.54 -0.91
C VAL A 13 -2.95 -1.76 -1.82
N GLN A 14 -2.80 -2.96 -1.27
CA GLN A 14 -3.16 -4.27 -1.81
C GLN A 14 -2.29 -4.79 -2.97
N ALA A 15 -1.88 -3.91 -3.88
CA ALA A 15 -0.92 -4.17 -4.94
C ALA A 15 -0.22 -2.86 -5.34
N LEU A 16 0.99 -2.95 -5.87
CA LEU A 16 1.77 -1.82 -6.42
C LEU A 16 1.82 -1.86 -7.95
N ASN A 17 0.79 -2.41 -8.57
CA ASN A 17 0.58 -2.34 -10.01
C ASN A 17 -0.92 -2.21 -10.34
N ASP A 18 -1.25 -1.36 -11.32
CA ASP A 18 -2.64 -1.04 -11.65
C ASP A 18 -3.43 -2.22 -12.23
N LYS A 19 -2.74 -3.17 -12.88
CA LYS A 19 -3.38 -4.36 -13.44
C LYS A 19 -4.03 -5.17 -12.32
N ASP A 20 -3.29 -5.41 -11.25
CA ASP A 20 -3.78 -6.19 -10.12
C ASP A 20 -4.78 -5.38 -9.28
N LEU A 21 -4.60 -4.07 -9.13
CA LEU A 21 -5.61 -3.21 -8.48
C LEU A 21 -6.96 -3.28 -9.18
N ARG A 22 -6.99 -3.20 -10.51
CA ARG A 22 -8.22 -3.37 -11.30
C ARG A 22 -8.80 -4.76 -11.16
N PHE A 23 -7.97 -5.81 -11.19
CA PHE A 23 -8.42 -7.18 -10.96
C PHE A 23 -9.06 -7.36 -9.57
N LEU A 24 -8.49 -6.72 -8.55
CA LEU A 24 -9.01 -6.71 -7.18
C LEU A 24 -10.22 -5.79 -6.97
N GLY A 25 -10.72 -5.12 -8.03
CA GLY A 25 -11.87 -4.22 -7.95
C GLY A 25 -11.58 -2.92 -7.20
N ARG A 26 -10.31 -2.49 -7.11
CA ARG A 26 -9.95 -1.24 -6.46
C ARG A 26 -10.26 -0.05 -7.38
N LEU A 27 -10.78 1.01 -6.76
CA LEU A 27 -11.10 2.27 -7.43
C LEU A 27 -9.91 3.22 -7.50
N HIS A 28 -8.82 2.93 -6.78
CA HIS A 28 -7.59 3.71 -6.79
C HIS A 28 -6.52 3.07 -7.69
N ASN A 29 -5.58 3.88 -8.16
CA ASN A 29 -4.37 3.43 -8.84
C ASN A 29 -3.13 3.46 -7.91
N VAL A 30 -1.98 3.04 -8.42
CA VAL A 30 -0.73 3.02 -7.66
C VAL A 30 -0.29 4.41 -7.21
N ASP A 31 -0.40 5.41 -8.08
CA ASP A 31 0.03 6.79 -7.76
C ASP A 31 -0.77 7.38 -6.59
N GLU A 32 -2.09 7.15 -6.57
CA GLU A 32 -2.98 7.54 -5.47
C GLU A 32 -2.62 6.80 -4.18
N ALA A 33 -2.29 5.51 -4.26
CA ALA A 33 -1.85 4.72 -3.13
C ALA A 33 -0.52 5.24 -2.55
N LEU A 34 0.46 5.53 -3.40
CA LEU A 34 1.76 6.09 -2.99
C LEU A 34 1.61 7.50 -2.40
N HIS A 35 0.76 8.34 -3.00
CA HIS A 35 0.44 9.66 -2.47
C HIS A 35 -0.21 9.54 -1.07
N ALA A 36 -1.14 8.61 -0.89
CA ALA A 36 -1.78 8.37 0.39
C ALA A 36 -0.79 7.88 1.46
N ILE A 37 0.19 7.04 1.10
CA ILE A 37 1.28 6.63 2.00
C ILE A 37 2.10 7.86 2.42
N GLY A 38 2.50 8.71 1.47
CA GLY A 38 3.26 9.93 1.76
C GLY A 38 2.53 10.86 2.73
N LEU A 39 1.25 11.13 2.46
CA LEU A 39 0.41 11.95 3.32
C LEU A 39 0.21 11.31 4.70
N ALA A 40 0.02 10.00 4.76
CA ALA A 40 -0.13 9.27 6.02
C ALA A 40 1.12 9.37 6.90
N ARG A 41 2.33 9.32 6.29
CA ARG A 41 3.61 9.52 6.99
C ARG A 41 3.71 10.89 7.63
N GLU A 42 3.25 11.93 6.94
CA GLU A 42 3.30 13.31 7.47
C GLU A 42 2.28 13.53 8.61
N ILE A 43 1.11 12.89 8.55
CA ILE A 43 0.01 13.14 9.48
C ILE A 43 0.04 12.23 10.71
N PHE A 44 0.34 10.94 10.53
CA PHE A 44 0.19 9.92 11.57
C PHE A 44 1.54 9.40 12.06
N PRO A 45 1.75 9.32 13.39
CA PRO A 45 3.01 8.84 13.95
C PRO A 45 3.22 7.32 13.80
N ARG A 46 2.16 6.59 13.41
CA ARG A 46 2.23 5.16 13.11
C ARG A 46 1.41 4.90 11.86
N LEU A 47 2.00 4.23 10.89
CA LEU A 47 1.28 3.77 9.71
C LEU A 47 1.57 2.30 9.45
N SER A 48 0.70 1.70 8.66
CA SER A 48 0.97 0.46 7.94
C SER A 48 0.20 0.50 6.63
N PHE A 49 0.55 -0.38 5.72
CA PHE A 49 -0.30 -0.68 4.59
C PHE A 49 -0.26 -2.17 4.30
N ASP A 50 -1.35 -2.66 3.72
CA ASP A 50 -1.55 -4.09 3.51
C ASP A 50 -1.32 -4.42 2.02
N LEU A 51 -0.86 -5.65 1.75
CA LEU A 51 -0.71 -6.21 0.40
C LEU A 51 -1.39 -7.58 0.35
N ILE A 52 -1.93 -7.95 -0.82
CA ILE A 52 -2.54 -9.26 -1.06
C ILE A 52 -1.59 -10.06 -1.93
N TYR A 53 -0.99 -11.13 -1.40
CA TYR A 53 -0.14 -12.04 -2.16
C TYR A 53 -0.92 -13.23 -2.73
N ALA A 54 -0.25 -14.06 -3.54
CA ALA A 54 -0.82 -15.23 -4.21
C ALA A 54 -2.03 -14.87 -5.10
N ARG A 55 -1.95 -13.71 -5.77
CA ARG A 55 -2.98 -13.27 -6.71
C ARG A 55 -2.97 -14.17 -7.96
N PRO A 56 -4.11 -14.36 -8.64
CA PRO A 56 -4.15 -15.15 -9.87
C PRO A 56 -3.13 -14.67 -10.91
N GLY A 57 -2.22 -15.56 -11.31
CA GLY A 57 -1.15 -15.26 -12.27
C GLY A 57 0.07 -14.53 -11.69
N GLN A 58 0.14 -14.30 -10.38
CA GLN A 58 1.31 -13.74 -9.73
C GLN A 58 2.39 -14.80 -9.59
N THR A 59 3.58 -14.54 -10.14
CA THR A 59 4.75 -15.39 -9.94
C THR A 59 5.47 -15.02 -8.65
N ALA A 60 6.32 -15.92 -8.14
CA ALA A 60 7.13 -15.66 -6.96
C ALA A 60 8.09 -14.47 -7.19
N GLU A 61 8.64 -14.34 -8.39
CA GLU A 61 9.55 -13.25 -8.77
C GLU A 61 8.82 -11.91 -8.81
N ALA A 62 7.61 -11.88 -9.37
CA ALA A 62 6.79 -10.68 -9.39
C ALA A 62 6.37 -10.25 -7.97
N TRP A 63 6.05 -11.22 -7.10
CA TRP A 63 5.76 -10.94 -5.70
C TRP A 63 6.99 -10.41 -4.95
N GLN A 64 8.16 -11.02 -5.17
CA GLN A 64 9.40 -10.57 -4.54
C GLN A 64 9.72 -9.12 -4.93
N ALA A 65 9.66 -8.78 -6.23
CA ALA A 65 9.92 -7.43 -6.69
C ALA A 65 8.91 -6.40 -6.10
N GLU A 66 7.63 -6.76 -6.03
CA GLU A 66 6.61 -5.92 -5.42
C GLU A 66 6.83 -5.73 -3.91
N LEU A 67 7.25 -6.80 -3.21
CA LEU A 67 7.54 -6.75 -1.78
C LEU A 67 8.79 -5.91 -1.49
N GLU A 68 9.83 -6.01 -2.32
CA GLU A 68 11.03 -5.16 -2.22
C GLU A 68 10.66 -3.68 -2.40
N GLN A 69 9.82 -3.36 -3.39
CA GLN A 69 9.31 -2.01 -3.57
C GLN A 69 8.50 -1.54 -2.33
N ALA A 70 7.62 -2.40 -1.82
CA ALA A 70 6.81 -2.10 -0.66
C ALA A 70 7.66 -1.82 0.59
N ILE A 71 8.69 -2.63 0.85
CA ILE A 71 9.61 -2.39 1.98
C ILE A 71 10.29 -1.03 1.85
N GLY A 72 10.64 -0.61 0.63
CA GLY A 72 11.16 0.74 0.36
C GLY A 72 10.21 1.88 0.74
N HIS A 73 8.90 1.63 0.72
CA HIS A 73 7.87 2.57 1.17
C HIS A 73 7.50 2.43 2.65
N ALA A 74 7.77 1.27 3.26
CA ALA A 74 7.45 0.96 4.64
C ALA A 74 8.57 1.34 5.64
N ALA A 75 9.77 1.66 5.14
CA ALA A 75 10.92 1.98 5.98
C ALA A 75 10.75 3.32 6.72
N ASP A 76 10.52 3.21 8.03
CA ASP A 76 11.03 4.10 9.09
C ASP A 76 12.11 3.35 9.88
#